data_AF-A0A804KN38-F1
#
_entry.id   AF-A0A804KN38-F1
#
_cell.length_a   1.000
_cell.length_b   1.000
_cell.length_c   1.000
_cell.angle_alpha   90.00
_cell.angle_beta   90.00
_cell.angle_gamma   90.00
#
_symmetry.space_group_name_H-M   'P 1'
#
loop_
_entity.id
_entity.type
_entity.pdbx_description
1 polymer ?
#
loop_
_entity_poly.entity_id
_entity_poly.type
_entity_poly.pdbx_seq_one_letter_code
_entity_poly.pdbx_strand_id
1 'polypeptide(L)'
;MDATDVSENSDITAFISLASYDQWFSLCPSGWCPPSRYKHATEIVNEKLYVIGGSRNGRYLSDVQVFDFRTLKWSTLSLKVDNDSSELEKINLENAFPAVADHSLVKWEKGLLVVAGHTKELSDNVTVWSIDLDTNNCSLVQTNGKIPIARGGQSATLVGSKLFLFGGEDRKRHLLNDLHILDLTTMTWDEIEIKNTSPAPRFDHTAAVYGDQYLLIFGGSSHSTCFNDLHLLDLLTMEWSQPQTQGAYVTPRGGHASTIVDENWYIVGGGDNMSGATETIVLNISKFVWSMATSVGNREPLASEGLTLCSTMIDGEKLLIAFGGYNGKYNNEVFVLKIKPKEPIRPRLLQSPAAAAAAASVTAAYAIIAATDEKNNSSKNIDDSNSKSNHESAQNDTDSLKAETKILKSRIVEVRDEKSRIQARIDELNISHTELLKELQSVQSQLAAESARCLKLETNIAQIQKSLVSFSSLENELEVLRHQKSQMEQETVDAQKQRSGGVWQWLSGTTQNSEQ
;
A
#
# COMPACT_ATOMS: atom_id res chain seq x y z
N MET A 1 -8.62 -31.98 9.33
CA MET A 1 -9.44 -32.10 10.55
C MET A 1 -10.46 -31.01 10.46
N ASP A 2 -11.72 -31.40 10.33
CA ASP A 2 -12.84 -30.52 9.98
C ASP A 2 -13.05 -29.44 11.06
N ALA A 3 -13.10 -28.19 10.60
CA ALA A 3 -13.38 -27.01 11.41
C ALA A 3 -14.90 -26.78 11.51
N THR A 4 -15.64 -27.79 11.94
CA THR A 4 -17.11 -27.71 12.12
C THR A 4 -17.48 -28.06 13.54
N ASP A 5 -17.06 -27.23 14.50
CA ASP A 5 -17.86 -26.92 15.69
C ASP A 5 -17.15 -25.80 16.48
N VAL A 6 -17.46 -24.55 16.14
CA VAL A 6 -17.14 -23.42 17.00
C VAL A 6 -18.47 -22.88 17.51
N SER A 7 -18.65 -23.02 18.82
CA SER A 7 -19.90 -22.77 19.56
C SER A 7 -20.40 -21.32 19.44
N GLU A 8 -21.69 -21.13 19.77
CA GLU A 8 -22.47 -19.89 19.79
C GLU A 8 -21.90 -18.71 20.63
N ASN A 9 -20.67 -18.82 21.14
CA ASN A 9 -20.01 -17.83 22.00
C ASN A 9 -18.59 -17.46 21.52
N SER A 10 -18.32 -17.61 20.22
CA SER A 10 -17.00 -17.38 19.65
C SER A 10 -16.78 -15.91 19.26
N ASP A 11 -15.83 -15.27 19.93
CA ASP A 11 -15.23 -13.99 19.54
C ASP A 11 -14.11 -14.26 18.50
N ILE A 12 -13.80 -13.27 17.66
CA ILE A 12 -12.71 -13.35 16.68
C ILE A 12 -11.38 -13.75 17.31
N THR A 13 -11.14 -13.42 18.58
CA THR A 13 -9.95 -13.81 19.34
C THR A 13 -9.75 -15.33 19.35
N ALA A 14 -10.82 -16.11 19.53
CA ALA A 14 -10.74 -17.56 19.52
C ALA A 14 -10.33 -18.07 18.13
N PHE A 15 -10.87 -17.48 17.07
CA PHE A 15 -10.52 -17.80 15.70
C PHE A 15 -9.06 -17.46 15.38
N ILE A 16 -8.59 -16.27 15.77
CA ILE A 16 -7.20 -15.81 15.54
C ILE A 16 -6.19 -16.73 16.24
N SER A 17 -6.55 -17.28 17.42
CA SER A 17 -5.69 -18.19 18.17
C SER A 17 -5.49 -19.55 17.48
N LEU A 18 -6.48 -19.99 16.70
CA LEU A 18 -6.47 -21.28 15.99
C LEU A 18 -6.03 -21.15 14.53
N ALA A 19 -6.12 -19.95 13.95
CA ALA A 19 -5.79 -19.70 12.56
C ALA A 19 -4.30 -19.91 12.28
N SER A 20 -4.02 -20.64 11.20
CA SER A 20 -2.65 -20.76 10.67
C SER A 20 -2.24 -19.47 9.97
N TYR A 21 -0.95 -19.16 10.03
CA TYR A 21 -0.39 -18.03 9.31
C TYR A 21 -0.42 -18.23 7.80
N ASP A 22 -0.59 -17.14 7.06
CA ASP A 22 -0.57 -17.08 5.59
C ASP A 22 -1.57 -18.03 4.91
N GLN A 23 -2.69 -18.31 5.58
CA GLN A 23 -3.80 -19.08 5.04
C GLN A 23 -5.10 -18.32 5.18
N TRP A 24 -5.86 -18.27 4.08
CA TRP A 24 -7.21 -17.72 4.09
C TRP A 24 -8.17 -18.68 4.78
N PHE A 25 -9.03 -18.12 5.61
CA PHE A 25 -10.19 -18.81 6.15
C PHE A 25 -11.41 -17.91 6.07
N SER A 26 -12.59 -18.51 5.95
CA SER A 26 -13.87 -17.80 5.93
C SER A 26 -14.39 -17.67 7.35
N LEU A 27 -14.79 -16.47 7.75
CA LEU A 27 -15.63 -16.28 8.92
C LEU A 27 -17.07 -16.61 8.55
N CYS A 28 -17.68 -17.52 9.29
CA CYS A 28 -19.10 -17.84 9.20
C CYS A 28 -19.86 -17.09 10.30
N PRO A 29 -20.28 -15.82 10.07
CA PRO A 29 -21.01 -15.08 11.08
C PRO A 29 -22.36 -15.73 11.37
N SER A 30 -22.76 -15.73 12.65
CA SER A 30 -24.06 -16.25 13.05
C SER A 30 -25.17 -15.26 12.69
N GLY A 31 -26.23 -15.75 12.06
CA GLY A 31 -27.42 -14.97 11.75
C GLY A 31 -27.45 -14.36 10.34
N TRP A 32 -28.00 -13.15 10.24
CA TRP A 32 -28.22 -12.48 8.95
C TRP A 32 -26.91 -11.99 8.33
N CYS A 33 -26.78 -12.15 7.02
CA CYS A 33 -25.65 -11.67 6.23
C CYS A 33 -26.13 -10.69 5.14
N PRO A 34 -25.32 -9.68 4.79
CA PRO A 34 -25.67 -8.75 3.74
C PRO A 34 -25.73 -9.45 2.37
N PRO A 35 -26.47 -8.87 1.40
CA PRO A 35 -26.46 -9.32 0.03
C PRO A 35 -25.04 -9.42 -0.55
N SER A 36 -24.77 -10.51 -1.27
CA SER A 36 -23.55 -10.69 -2.04
C SER A 36 -23.39 -9.66 -3.15
N ARG A 37 -22.17 -9.14 -3.29
CA ARG A 37 -21.88 -7.93 -4.08
C ARG A 37 -20.42 -7.88 -4.50
N TYR A 38 -20.14 -7.06 -5.50
CA TYR A 38 -18.80 -6.74 -5.99
C TYR A 38 -18.73 -5.24 -6.36
N LYS A 39 -17.54 -4.70 -6.60
CA LYS A 39 -17.31 -3.27 -6.92
C LYS A 39 -17.88 -2.33 -5.86
N HIS A 40 -17.92 -2.80 -4.62
CA HIS A 40 -18.22 -2.02 -3.42
C HIS A 40 -16.89 -1.50 -2.87
N ALA A 41 -16.95 -0.59 -1.90
CA ALA A 41 -15.76 -0.16 -1.19
C ALA A 41 -15.87 -0.50 0.30
N THR A 42 -14.73 -0.79 0.93
CA THR A 42 -14.67 -1.11 2.34
C THR A 42 -13.57 -0.36 3.05
N GLU A 43 -13.80 -0.08 4.33
CA GLU A 43 -12.83 0.55 5.21
C GLU A 43 -13.03 0.03 6.63
N ILE A 44 -11.92 -0.13 7.37
CA ILE A 44 -11.99 -0.59 8.76
C ILE A 44 -11.80 0.60 9.70
N VAL A 45 -12.79 0.85 10.54
CA VAL A 45 -12.73 1.87 11.59
C VAL A 45 -13.13 1.23 12.92
N ASN A 46 -12.25 1.34 13.93
CA ASN A 46 -12.49 0.84 15.28
C ASN A 46 -12.94 -0.63 15.31
N GLU A 47 -12.21 -1.52 14.63
CA GLU A 47 -12.51 -2.96 14.56
C GLU A 47 -13.91 -3.28 13.98
N LYS A 48 -14.42 -2.39 13.13
CA LYS A 48 -15.62 -2.61 12.34
C LYS A 48 -15.32 -2.41 10.86
N LEU A 49 -15.72 -3.37 10.04
CA LEU A 49 -15.65 -3.28 8.59
C LEU A 49 -16.92 -2.61 8.09
N TYR A 50 -16.76 -1.44 7.50
CA TYR A 50 -17.82 -0.72 6.80
C TYR A 50 -17.78 -1.11 5.33
N VAL A 51 -18.92 -1.53 4.79
CA VAL A 51 -19.10 -1.91 3.38
C VAL A 51 -20.16 -1.01 2.77
N ILE A 52 -19.77 -0.23 1.77
CA ILE A 52 -20.66 0.76 1.15
C ILE A 52 -20.91 0.39 -0.31
N GLY A 53 -22.19 0.39 -0.67
CA GLY A 53 -22.65 0.22 -2.05
C GLY A 53 -22.22 -1.08 -2.70
N GLY A 54 -21.80 -0.98 -3.96
CA GLY A 54 -21.49 -2.09 -4.85
C GLY A 54 -22.60 -2.41 -5.83
N SER A 55 -22.39 -3.44 -6.62
CA SER A 55 -23.32 -3.89 -7.65
C SER A 55 -23.74 -5.33 -7.42
N ARG A 56 -25.00 -5.63 -7.74
CA ARG A 56 -25.55 -6.99 -7.75
C ARG A 56 -26.67 -7.07 -8.78
N ASN A 57 -26.61 -8.06 -9.67
CA ASN A 57 -27.60 -8.27 -10.73
C ASN A 57 -27.87 -7.01 -11.57
N GLY A 58 -26.81 -6.26 -11.88
CA GLY A 58 -26.89 -5.00 -12.65
C GLY A 58 -27.54 -3.84 -11.89
N ARG A 59 -27.72 -3.94 -10.57
CA ARG A 59 -28.23 -2.86 -9.72
C ARG A 59 -27.15 -2.40 -8.76
N TYR A 60 -26.97 -1.09 -8.67
CA TYR A 60 -26.16 -0.49 -7.62
C TYR A 60 -26.90 -0.52 -6.29
N LEU A 61 -26.14 -0.61 -5.21
CA LEU A 61 -26.62 -0.63 -3.84
C LEU A 61 -26.27 0.70 -3.16
N SER A 62 -27.13 1.17 -2.27
CA SER A 62 -26.96 2.40 -1.47
C SER A 62 -26.82 2.12 0.02
N ASP A 63 -26.81 0.84 0.41
CA ASP A 63 -26.75 0.44 1.81
C ASP A 63 -25.33 0.55 2.36
N VAL A 64 -25.26 0.80 3.67
CA VAL A 64 -24.02 0.73 4.46
C VAL A 64 -24.15 -0.45 5.41
N GLN A 65 -23.33 -1.46 5.19
CA GLN A 65 -23.28 -2.66 6.01
C GLN A 65 -22.07 -2.61 6.92
N VAL A 66 -22.24 -2.99 8.17
CA VAL A 66 -21.19 -2.94 9.19
C VAL A 66 -21.02 -4.32 9.79
N PHE A 67 -19.81 -4.87 9.66
CA PHE A 67 -19.42 -6.09 10.33
C PHE A 67 -18.54 -5.77 11.54
N ASP A 68 -18.99 -6.19 12.71
CA ASP A 68 -18.26 -6.00 13.96
C ASP A 68 -17.42 -7.24 14.25
N PHE A 69 -16.09 -7.08 14.30
CA PHE A 69 -15.18 -8.21 14.48
C PHE A 69 -15.27 -8.83 15.88
N ARG A 70 -15.61 -8.07 16.92
CA ARG A 70 -15.71 -8.60 18.29
C ARG A 70 -16.95 -9.45 18.50
N THR A 71 -18.04 -9.09 17.82
CA THR A 71 -19.31 -9.81 17.94
C THR A 71 -19.59 -10.78 16.80
N LEU A 72 -18.79 -10.72 15.72
CA LEU A 72 -18.96 -11.46 14.46
C LEU A 72 -20.38 -11.31 13.87
N LYS A 73 -20.94 -10.11 13.98
CA LYS A 73 -22.31 -9.82 13.54
C LYS A 73 -22.34 -8.69 12.53
N TRP A 74 -23.26 -8.85 11.58
CA TRP A 74 -23.64 -7.81 10.64
C TRP A 74 -24.74 -6.93 11.21
N SER A 75 -24.68 -5.66 10.87
CA SER A 75 -25.74 -4.69 11.06
C SER A 75 -25.80 -3.75 9.85
N THR A 76 -26.95 -3.12 9.64
CA THR A 76 -27.11 -2.09 8.61
C THR A 76 -27.10 -0.73 9.28
N LEU A 77 -26.26 0.18 8.78
CA LEU A 77 -26.19 1.56 9.25
C LEU A 77 -27.16 2.42 8.45
N SER A 78 -28.14 3.00 9.14
CA SER A 78 -29.08 3.95 8.54
C SER A 78 -28.47 5.34 8.56
N LEU A 79 -28.12 5.85 7.37
CA LEU A 79 -27.61 7.21 7.21
C LEU A 79 -28.75 8.23 7.21
N LYS A 80 -28.51 9.38 7.82
CA LYS A 80 -29.37 10.56 7.74
C LYS A 80 -28.75 11.56 6.79
N VAL A 81 -29.44 11.90 5.72
CA VAL A 81 -28.95 12.93 4.79
C VAL A 81 -29.26 14.30 5.36
N ASP A 82 -28.25 15.14 5.51
CA ASP A 82 -28.43 16.53 5.90
C ASP A 82 -29.01 17.33 4.71
N ASN A 83 -30.25 17.81 4.88
CA ASN A 83 -31.04 18.47 3.83
C ASN A 83 -30.60 19.92 3.51
N ASP A 84 -29.57 20.44 4.17
CA ASP A 84 -29.20 21.86 4.10
C ASP A 84 -28.45 22.25 2.81
N SER A 85 -28.12 21.29 1.94
CA SER A 85 -27.42 21.58 0.68
C SER A 85 -28.40 21.83 -0.46
N SER A 86 -28.50 23.10 -0.89
CA SER A 86 -29.13 23.54 -2.16
C SER A 86 -28.62 22.82 -3.43
N GLU A 87 -27.59 21.98 -3.32
CA GLU A 87 -27.02 21.14 -4.37
C GLU A 87 -27.77 19.80 -4.56
N LEU A 88 -28.46 19.27 -3.54
CA LEU A 88 -29.25 18.02 -3.68
C LEU A 88 -30.40 18.20 -4.68
N GLU A 89 -30.99 19.40 -4.72
CA GLU A 89 -32.02 19.78 -5.71
C GLU A 89 -31.45 19.84 -7.14
N LYS A 90 -30.16 20.13 -7.32
CA LYS A 90 -29.52 20.16 -8.65
C LYS A 90 -29.22 18.76 -9.19
N ILE A 91 -29.09 17.76 -8.32
CA ILE A 91 -28.68 16.39 -8.68
C ILE A 91 -29.89 15.43 -8.71
N ASN A 92 -31.12 15.92 -8.46
CA ASN A 92 -32.34 15.08 -8.39
C ASN A 92 -32.18 13.87 -7.46
N LEU A 93 -31.38 13.99 -6.39
CA LEU A 93 -31.28 12.92 -5.40
C LEU A 93 -32.53 12.97 -4.53
N GLU A 94 -33.30 11.88 -4.49
CA GLU A 94 -34.19 11.62 -3.36
C GLU A 94 -33.36 11.72 -2.06
N ASN A 95 -33.95 12.17 -0.94
CA ASN A 95 -33.29 12.48 0.35
C ASN A 95 -32.58 11.27 1.04
N ALA A 96 -31.76 10.52 0.30
CA ALA A 96 -31.10 9.29 0.67
C ALA A 96 -29.73 9.22 -0.01
N PHE A 97 -28.80 8.50 0.62
CA PHE A 97 -27.48 8.25 0.04
C PHE A 97 -27.63 7.51 -1.32
N PRO A 98 -26.89 7.90 -2.37
CA PRO A 98 -27.09 7.36 -3.71
C PRO A 98 -26.62 5.91 -3.83
N ALA A 99 -27.23 5.16 -4.74
CA ALA A 99 -26.77 3.82 -5.07
C ALA A 99 -25.51 3.90 -5.95
N VAL A 100 -24.40 3.36 -5.48
CA VAL A 100 -23.07 3.58 -6.07
C VAL A 100 -22.25 2.29 -6.16
N ALA A 101 -21.48 2.14 -7.24
CA ALA A 101 -20.49 1.08 -7.43
C ALA A 101 -19.20 1.67 -8.03
N ASP A 102 -18.09 0.94 -7.99
CA ASP A 102 -16.79 1.38 -8.55
C ASP A 102 -16.25 2.69 -7.95
N HIS A 103 -16.68 3.01 -6.73
CA HIS A 103 -16.23 4.16 -5.95
C HIS A 103 -15.05 3.78 -5.06
N SER A 104 -14.38 4.79 -4.52
CA SER A 104 -13.34 4.61 -3.50
C SER A 104 -13.86 5.07 -2.14
N LEU A 105 -13.50 4.34 -1.09
CA LEU A 105 -13.80 4.69 0.29
C LEU A 105 -12.50 5.03 1.00
N VAL A 106 -12.46 6.17 1.67
CA VAL A 106 -11.26 6.66 2.34
C VAL A 106 -11.63 7.10 3.74
N LYS A 107 -10.93 6.58 4.75
CA LYS A 107 -11.03 7.12 6.11
C LYS A 107 -10.43 8.54 6.17
N TRP A 108 -11.21 9.51 6.63
CA TRP A 108 -10.74 10.88 6.87
C TRP A 108 -11.24 11.38 8.22
N GLU A 109 -10.32 11.87 9.06
CA GLU A 109 -10.59 12.27 10.43
C GLU A 109 -11.37 11.21 11.23
N LYS A 110 -12.61 11.50 11.61
CA LYS A 110 -13.53 10.62 12.36
C LYS A 110 -14.56 9.93 11.46
N GLY A 111 -14.56 10.23 10.16
CA GLY A 111 -15.57 9.79 9.22
C GLY A 111 -14.99 8.99 8.04
N LEU A 112 -15.86 8.83 7.04
CA LEU A 112 -15.54 8.20 5.77
C LEU A 112 -15.87 9.15 4.63
N LEU A 113 -15.03 9.17 3.60
CA LEU A 113 -15.29 9.83 2.34
C LEU A 113 -15.58 8.80 1.27
N VAL A 114 -16.73 8.91 0.62
CA VAL A 114 -17.07 8.14 -0.59
C VAL A 114 -16.79 9.02 -1.80
N VAL A 115 -15.86 8.59 -2.64
CA VAL A 115 -15.31 9.40 -3.73
C VAL A 115 -15.55 8.71 -5.06
N ALA A 116 -16.10 9.47 -6.00
CA ALA A 116 -16.42 9.02 -7.37
C ALA A 116 -17.35 7.80 -7.40
N GLY A 117 -17.25 7.00 -8.46
CA GLY A 117 -18.10 5.84 -8.72
C GLY A 117 -19.26 6.12 -9.66
N HIS A 118 -19.87 5.03 -10.11
CA HIS A 118 -21.03 5.05 -10.97
C HIS A 118 -22.30 5.07 -10.15
N THR A 119 -23.12 6.09 -10.40
CA THR A 119 -24.48 6.21 -9.86
C THR A 119 -25.49 6.20 -11.00
N LYS A 120 -26.77 5.97 -10.68
CA LYS A 120 -27.84 6.06 -11.68
C LYS A 120 -28.13 7.52 -12.05
N GLU A 121 -28.06 8.40 -11.06
CA GLU A 121 -28.25 9.82 -11.24
C GLU A 121 -27.13 10.38 -12.12
N LEU A 122 -27.48 11.32 -13.00
CA LEU A 122 -26.54 11.90 -13.94
C LEU A 122 -25.73 12.99 -13.23
N SER A 123 -24.46 12.72 -12.97
CA SER A 123 -23.45 13.73 -12.64
C SER A 123 -22.36 13.67 -13.71
N ASP A 124 -22.00 14.82 -14.23
CA ASP A 124 -20.87 14.97 -15.16
C ASP A 124 -19.53 14.97 -14.42
N ASN A 125 -19.54 15.26 -13.11
CA ASN A 125 -18.33 15.42 -12.30
C ASN A 125 -18.25 14.38 -11.17
N VAL A 126 -17.03 14.13 -10.69
CA VAL A 126 -16.78 13.36 -9.46
C VAL A 126 -17.51 14.00 -8.30
N THR A 127 -18.20 13.17 -7.53
CA THR A 127 -18.85 13.56 -6.28
C THR A 127 -18.04 13.05 -5.09
N VAL A 128 -18.14 13.78 -3.98
CA VAL A 128 -17.52 13.42 -2.70
C VAL A 128 -18.60 13.48 -1.64
N TRP A 129 -18.88 12.35 -1.00
CA TRP A 129 -19.81 12.28 0.13
C TRP A 129 -19.03 12.08 1.41
N SER A 130 -19.41 12.82 2.46
CA SER A 130 -18.89 12.62 3.81
C SER A 130 -19.91 11.85 4.63
N ILE A 131 -19.42 10.89 5.40
CA ILE A 131 -20.20 10.12 6.37
C ILE A 131 -19.53 10.29 7.73
N ASP A 132 -20.25 10.91 8.67
CA ASP A 132 -19.84 11.02 10.06
C ASP A 132 -20.31 9.77 10.81
N LEU A 133 -19.36 9.01 11.35
CA LEU A 133 -19.62 7.76 12.06
C LEU A 133 -20.11 7.95 13.50
N ASP A 134 -19.95 9.14 14.08
CA ASP A 134 -20.45 9.45 15.43
C ASP A 134 -21.94 9.81 15.38
N THR A 135 -22.35 10.58 14.36
CA THR A 135 -23.73 11.07 14.20
C THR A 135 -24.58 10.23 13.24
N ASN A 136 -23.93 9.41 12.39
CA ASN A 136 -24.52 8.72 11.24
C ASN A 136 -25.17 9.66 10.21
N ASN A 137 -24.71 10.91 10.18
CA ASN A 137 -25.10 11.85 9.15
C ASN A 137 -24.24 11.66 7.90
N CYS A 138 -24.85 11.86 6.75
CA CYS A 138 -24.13 11.95 5.49
C CYS A 138 -24.54 13.22 4.74
N SER A 139 -23.56 13.79 4.03
CA SER A 139 -23.78 14.99 3.24
C SER A 139 -22.89 14.98 2.00
N LEU A 140 -23.40 15.60 0.93
CA LEU A 140 -22.61 15.86 -0.26
C LEU A 140 -21.64 17.00 0.06
N VAL A 141 -20.34 16.71 -0.06
CA VAL A 141 -19.29 17.70 0.18
C VAL A 141 -19.21 18.62 -1.03
N GLN A 142 -19.37 19.91 -0.79
CA GLN A 142 -19.12 20.91 -1.82
C GLN A 142 -17.61 20.98 -2.09
N THR A 143 -17.24 20.68 -3.33
CA THR A 143 -15.85 20.79 -3.80
C THR A 143 -15.75 21.86 -4.88
N ASN A 144 -14.57 22.47 -5.01
CA ASN A 144 -14.30 23.55 -5.95
C ASN A 144 -13.07 23.24 -6.80
N GLY A 145 -12.70 24.13 -7.72
CA GLY A 145 -11.50 23.98 -8.55
C GLY A 145 -11.74 23.18 -9.83
N LYS A 146 -10.73 22.42 -10.28
CA LYS A 146 -10.79 21.60 -11.49
C LYS A 146 -11.38 20.23 -11.17
N ILE A 147 -12.69 20.18 -10.95
CA ILE A 147 -13.37 18.94 -10.57
C ILE A 147 -13.24 17.91 -11.70
N PRO A 148 -12.75 16.68 -11.43
CA PRO A 148 -12.60 15.66 -12.45
C PRO A 148 -13.95 15.19 -13.02
N ILE A 149 -13.96 14.71 -14.26
CA ILE A 149 -15.13 14.05 -14.86
C ILE A 149 -15.55 12.82 -14.04
N ALA A 150 -16.86 12.58 -13.93
CA ALA A 150 -17.43 11.42 -13.27
C ALA A 150 -16.88 10.11 -13.86
N ARG A 151 -16.41 9.24 -12.97
CA ARG A 151 -15.65 8.03 -13.31
C ARG A 151 -15.88 6.91 -12.29
N GLY A 152 -15.63 5.68 -12.71
CA GLY A 152 -15.57 4.48 -11.86
C GLY A 152 -14.29 3.68 -12.09
N GLY A 153 -13.90 2.84 -11.14
CA GLY A 153 -12.72 1.96 -11.25
C GLY A 153 -11.40 2.72 -11.14
N GLN A 154 -11.47 3.97 -10.66
CA GLN A 154 -10.31 4.78 -10.29
C GLN A 154 -9.71 4.31 -8.96
N SER A 155 -8.43 4.63 -8.74
CA SER A 155 -7.85 4.60 -7.40
C SER A 155 -7.96 5.97 -6.73
N ALA A 156 -8.17 5.98 -5.42
CA ALA A 156 -8.09 7.16 -4.58
C ALA A 156 -7.19 6.86 -3.38
N THR A 157 -6.09 7.59 -3.21
CA THR A 157 -5.11 7.32 -2.15
C THR A 157 -4.78 8.57 -1.37
N LEU A 158 -4.89 8.48 -0.04
CA LEU A 158 -4.66 9.59 0.88
C LEU A 158 -3.17 9.71 1.21
N VAL A 159 -2.62 10.92 1.08
CA VAL A 159 -1.27 11.29 1.53
C VAL A 159 -1.35 12.58 2.32
N GLY A 160 -1.11 12.51 3.63
CA GLY A 160 -1.37 13.63 4.52
C GLY A 160 -2.82 14.10 4.41
N SER A 161 -3.04 15.35 4.00
CA SER A 161 -4.36 15.95 3.77
C SER A 161 -4.78 16.01 2.30
N LYS A 162 -4.07 15.32 1.40
CA LYS A 162 -4.31 15.35 -0.04
C LYS A 162 -4.75 13.98 -0.53
N LEU A 163 -5.85 13.94 -1.25
CA LEU A 163 -6.36 12.73 -1.87
C LEU A 163 -6.00 12.70 -3.35
N PHE A 164 -5.20 11.72 -3.75
CA PHE A 164 -4.76 11.52 -5.12
C PHE A 164 -5.73 10.58 -5.84
N LEU A 165 -6.30 11.03 -6.95
CA LEU A 165 -7.24 10.30 -7.79
C LEU A 165 -6.57 10.00 -9.13
N PHE A 166 -6.45 8.72 -9.50
CA PHE A 166 -5.80 8.32 -10.75
C PHE A 166 -6.66 7.38 -11.58
N GLY A 167 -6.71 7.65 -12.90
CA GLY A 167 -7.33 6.79 -13.90
C GLY A 167 -8.84 6.61 -13.75
N GLY A 168 -9.33 5.43 -14.11
CA GLY A 168 -10.75 5.07 -14.13
C GLY A 168 -11.37 5.09 -15.54
N GLU A 169 -12.67 4.88 -15.60
CA GLU A 169 -13.48 4.91 -16.82
C GLU A 169 -14.65 5.88 -16.65
N ASP A 170 -14.85 6.76 -17.64
CA ASP A 170 -16.01 7.67 -17.66
C ASP A 170 -17.31 6.96 -18.10
N ARG A 171 -18.46 7.63 -18.01
CA ARG A 171 -19.76 7.06 -18.43
C ARG A 171 -19.84 6.73 -19.93
N LYS A 172 -18.99 7.33 -20.76
CA LYS A 172 -18.91 7.10 -22.21
C LYS A 172 -17.92 5.98 -22.54
N ARG A 173 -17.38 5.29 -21.53
CA ARG A 173 -16.41 4.21 -21.62
C ARG A 173 -15.01 4.64 -22.08
N HIS A 174 -14.69 5.93 -21.92
CA HIS A 174 -13.33 6.42 -22.11
C HIS A 174 -12.50 6.10 -20.88
N LEU A 175 -11.40 5.39 -21.12
CA LEU A 175 -10.40 5.10 -20.11
C LEU A 175 -9.54 6.34 -19.87
N LEU A 176 -9.16 6.54 -18.61
CA LEU A 176 -8.46 7.72 -18.14
C LEU A 176 -7.08 7.34 -17.57
N ASN A 177 -6.13 8.26 -17.62
CA ASN A 177 -4.81 8.20 -16.96
C ASN A 177 -4.37 9.58 -16.42
N ASP A 178 -5.34 10.46 -16.19
CA ASP A 178 -5.14 11.74 -15.54
C ASP A 178 -4.94 11.57 -14.03
N LEU A 179 -4.27 12.55 -13.41
CA LEU A 179 -4.05 12.62 -11.98
C LEU A 179 -4.69 13.90 -11.44
N HIS A 180 -5.58 13.75 -10.48
CA HIS A 180 -6.19 14.84 -9.76
C HIS A 180 -5.87 14.75 -8.28
N ILE A 181 -5.79 15.91 -7.63
CA ILE A 181 -5.55 16.01 -6.21
C ILE A 181 -6.68 16.81 -5.59
N LEU A 182 -7.37 16.23 -4.62
CA LEU A 182 -8.29 16.95 -3.75
C LEU A 182 -7.57 17.32 -2.46
N ASP A 183 -7.42 18.61 -2.19
CA ASP A 183 -6.99 19.08 -0.87
C ASP A 183 -8.17 19.00 0.11
N LEU A 184 -8.09 18.13 1.11
CA LEU A 184 -9.17 17.89 2.06
C LEU A 184 -9.33 19.01 3.10
N THR A 185 -8.37 19.94 3.18
CA THR A 185 -8.49 21.12 4.06
C THR A 185 -9.29 22.22 3.38
N THR A 186 -9.12 22.40 2.07
CA THR A 186 -9.82 23.45 1.29
C THR A 186 -10.97 22.93 0.43
N MET A 187 -11.14 21.60 0.34
CA MET A 187 -12.06 20.92 -0.56
C MET A 187 -11.94 21.39 -2.01
N THR A 188 -10.70 21.61 -2.46
CA THR A 188 -10.40 22.11 -3.82
C THR A 188 -9.63 21.07 -4.61
N TRP A 189 -10.10 20.82 -5.84
CA TRP A 189 -9.49 19.94 -6.81
C TRP A 189 -8.48 20.69 -7.68
N ASP A 190 -7.33 20.06 -7.87
CA ASP A 190 -6.31 20.45 -8.82
C ASP A 190 -6.03 19.28 -9.79
N GLU A 191 -6.00 19.59 -11.07
CA GLU A 191 -5.52 18.68 -12.12
C GLU A 191 -4.01 18.86 -12.28
N ILE A 192 -3.27 17.76 -12.19
CA ILE A 192 -1.82 17.80 -12.33
C ILE A 192 -1.41 17.40 -13.74
N GLU A 193 -0.69 18.30 -14.41
CA GLU A 193 -0.01 17.98 -15.65
C GLU A 193 1.15 17.03 -15.37
N ILE A 194 1.00 15.80 -15.85
CA ILE A 194 1.98 14.74 -15.66
C ILE A 194 3.14 14.91 -16.66
N LYS A 195 4.38 14.86 -16.15
CA LYS A 195 5.61 14.81 -16.96
C LYS A 195 5.99 13.35 -17.24
N ASN A 196 6.68 13.09 -18.36
CA ASN A 196 7.15 11.76 -18.81
C ASN A 196 6.01 10.79 -19.22
N THR A 197 6.33 9.50 -19.41
CA THR A 197 5.38 8.46 -19.82
C THR A 197 4.54 8.00 -18.63
N SER A 198 3.43 8.70 -18.37
CA SER A 198 2.34 8.27 -17.48
C SER A 198 1.90 6.83 -17.79
N PRO A 199 1.37 6.08 -16.81
CA PRO A 199 0.73 4.79 -17.09
C PRO A 199 -0.33 4.93 -18.19
N ALA A 200 -0.47 3.89 -19.02
CA ALA A 200 -1.53 3.84 -20.01
C ALA A 200 -2.93 3.97 -19.36
N PRO A 201 -3.92 4.57 -20.05
CA PRO A 201 -5.31 4.64 -19.60
C PRO A 201 -5.84 3.30 -19.08
N ARG A 202 -6.36 3.29 -17.85
CA ARG A 202 -6.71 2.08 -17.13
C ARG A 202 -7.78 2.30 -16.07
N PHE A 203 -8.53 1.26 -15.78
CA PHE A 203 -9.48 1.18 -14.68
C PHE A 203 -9.27 -0.14 -13.91
N ASP A 204 -9.92 -0.29 -12.76
CA ASP A 204 -9.86 -1.47 -11.90
C ASP A 204 -8.41 -1.88 -11.53
N HIS A 205 -7.54 -0.88 -11.39
CA HIS A 205 -6.17 -1.02 -10.88
C HIS A 205 -6.14 -0.75 -9.37
N THR A 206 -5.01 -1.06 -8.73
CA THR A 206 -4.80 -0.71 -7.32
C THR A 206 -3.68 0.29 -7.17
N ALA A 207 -3.79 1.11 -6.13
CA ALA A 207 -2.78 2.08 -5.75
C ALA A 207 -2.36 1.92 -4.29
N ALA A 208 -1.13 2.34 -4.00
CA ALA A 208 -0.52 2.32 -2.67
C ALA A 208 0.37 3.54 -2.48
N VAL A 209 0.58 3.96 -1.24
CA VAL A 209 1.56 5.00 -0.91
C VAL A 209 2.65 4.43 -0.05
N TYR A 210 3.90 4.78 -0.36
CA TYR A 210 5.07 4.38 0.40
C TYR A 210 5.87 5.60 0.87
N GLY A 211 6.10 5.66 2.18
CA GLY A 211 6.90 6.71 2.82
C GLY A 211 6.38 8.13 2.60
N ASP A 212 5.07 8.31 2.36
CA ASP A 212 4.41 9.57 2.00
C ASP A 212 5.03 10.31 0.79
N GLN A 213 5.88 9.62 0.02
CA GLN A 213 6.63 10.18 -1.10
C GLN A 213 6.30 9.50 -2.42
N TYR A 214 5.96 8.22 -2.41
CA TYR A 214 5.76 7.45 -3.64
C TYR A 214 4.34 6.94 -3.73
N LEU A 215 3.63 7.33 -4.80
CA LEU A 215 2.37 6.71 -5.20
C LEU A 215 2.68 5.58 -6.18
N LEU A 216 2.29 4.36 -5.82
CA LEU A 216 2.47 3.16 -6.64
C LEU A 216 1.15 2.83 -7.34
N ILE A 217 1.22 2.48 -8.63
CA ILE A 217 0.09 1.96 -9.41
C ILE A 217 0.46 0.57 -9.93
N PHE A 218 -0.42 -0.40 -9.70
CA PHE A 218 -0.21 -1.77 -10.15
C PHE A 218 -1.43 -2.34 -10.89
N GLY A 219 -1.15 -2.92 -12.06
CA GLY A 219 -2.11 -3.66 -12.87
C GLY A 219 -3.26 -2.79 -13.39
N GLY A 220 -4.46 -3.37 -13.39
CA GLY A 220 -5.67 -2.80 -13.97
C GLY A 220 -5.90 -3.27 -15.39
N SER A 221 -6.91 -2.69 -16.02
CA SER A 221 -7.38 -3.15 -17.32
C SER A 221 -7.61 -2.00 -18.28
N SER A 222 -7.38 -2.31 -19.55
CA SER A 222 -8.07 -1.67 -20.67
C SER A 222 -9.26 -2.54 -21.10
N HIS A 223 -9.98 -2.13 -22.14
CA HIS A 223 -11.08 -2.93 -22.69
C HIS A 223 -10.64 -4.28 -23.29
N SER A 224 -9.37 -4.45 -23.62
CA SER A 224 -8.85 -5.63 -24.32
C SER A 224 -7.75 -6.37 -23.58
N THR A 225 -7.05 -5.70 -22.67
CA THR A 225 -5.86 -6.25 -22.01
C THR A 225 -5.83 -5.88 -20.54
N CYS A 226 -5.47 -6.83 -19.69
CA CYS A 226 -5.10 -6.56 -18.30
C CYS A 226 -3.58 -6.30 -18.23
N PHE A 227 -3.17 -5.48 -17.28
CA PHE A 227 -1.78 -5.12 -17.07
C PHE A 227 -1.21 -5.84 -15.83
N ASN A 228 0.12 -6.01 -15.80
CA ASN A 228 0.90 -6.42 -14.62
C ASN A 228 2.10 -5.49 -14.40
N ASP A 229 2.06 -4.28 -14.98
CA ASP A 229 3.10 -3.29 -14.82
C ASP A 229 2.99 -2.60 -13.44
N LEU A 230 4.15 -2.20 -12.92
CA LEU A 230 4.27 -1.40 -11.70
C LEU A 230 4.81 -0.02 -12.09
N HIS A 231 4.09 1.02 -11.69
CA HIS A 231 4.50 2.41 -11.89
C HIS A 231 4.66 3.10 -10.54
N LEU A 232 5.60 4.03 -10.48
CA LEU A 232 5.92 4.83 -9.31
C LEU A 232 5.85 6.31 -9.69
N LEU A 233 5.05 7.09 -8.98
CA LEU A 233 5.05 8.55 -9.04
C LEU A 233 5.75 9.08 -7.80
N ASP A 234 6.86 9.79 -8.00
CA ASP A 234 7.49 10.57 -6.93
C ASP A 234 6.68 11.84 -6.71
N LEU A 235 6.09 12.00 -5.51
CA LEU A 235 5.18 13.08 -5.15
C LEU A 235 5.88 14.41 -4.89
N LEU A 236 7.22 14.43 -4.80
CA LEU A 236 8.00 15.66 -4.68
C LEU A 236 8.31 16.26 -6.06
N THR A 237 8.67 15.40 -7.01
CA THR A 237 9.04 15.80 -8.38
C THR A 237 7.86 15.77 -9.36
N MET A 238 6.81 15.03 -9.01
CA MET A 238 5.67 14.69 -9.87
C MET A 238 6.08 13.99 -11.17
N GLU A 239 7.06 13.09 -11.07
CA GLU A 239 7.58 12.31 -12.19
C GLU A 239 7.30 10.81 -12.05
N TRP A 240 6.82 10.20 -13.13
CA TRP A 240 6.64 8.75 -13.21
C TRP A 240 7.93 8.02 -13.54
N SER A 241 8.04 6.82 -12.99
CA SER A 241 9.07 5.85 -13.33
C SER A 241 8.52 4.42 -13.26
N GLN A 242 9.22 3.49 -13.89
CA GLN A 242 8.94 2.06 -13.79
C GLN A 242 10.14 1.36 -13.14
N PRO A 243 10.03 0.98 -11.85
CA PRO A 243 11.12 0.28 -11.19
C PRO A 243 11.28 -1.14 -11.74
N GLN A 244 12.52 -1.62 -11.79
CA GLN A 244 12.77 -3.03 -12.07
C GLN A 244 12.32 -3.87 -10.88
N THR A 245 11.45 -4.84 -11.13
CA THR A 245 10.97 -5.78 -10.12
C THR A 245 11.64 -7.13 -10.25
N GLN A 246 11.72 -7.86 -9.16
CA GLN A 246 12.33 -9.19 -9.07
C GLN A 246 11.39 -10.16 -8.36
N GLY A 247 11.74 -11.45 -8.34
CA GLY A 247 11.01 -12.47 -7.59
C GLY A 247 9.97 -13.20 -8.43
N ALA A 248 8.82 -13.50 -7.83
CA ALA A 248 7.76 -14.28 -8.47
C ALA A 248 7.18 -13.55 -9.69
N TYR A 249 6.87 -14.31 -10.74
CA TYR A 249 6.11 -13.78 -11.87
C TYR A 249 4.68 -13.45 -11.43
N VAL A 250 4.22 -12.26 -11.81
CA VAL A 250 2.87 -11.80 -11.51
C VAL A 250 2.04 -11.78 -12.80
N THR A 251 0.90 -12.46 -12.76
CA THR A 251 -0.05 -12.49 -13.87
C THR A 251 -0.75 -11.14 -14.04
N PRO A 252 -1.04 -10.73 -15.29
CA PRO A 252 -1.89 -9.57 -15.57
C PRO A 252 -3.24 -9.68 -14.88
N ARG A 253 -3.69 -8.58 -14.27
CA ARG A 253 -4.96 -8.57 -13.54
C ARG A 253 -5.58 -7.18 -13.45
N GLY A 254 -6.89 -7.14 -13.56
CA GLY A 254 -7.72 -6.03 -13.11
C GLY A 254 -8.81 -6.52 -12.16
N GLY A 255 -9.40 -5.58 -11.42
CA GLY A 255 -10.45 -5.84 -10.44
C GLY A 255 -9.94 -6.51 -9.16
N HIS A 256 -8.63 -6.53 -8.96
CA HIS A 256 -7.99 -6.98 -7.72
C HIS A 256 -8.10 -5.90 -6.65
N ALA A 257 -7.97 -6.32 -5.39
CA ALA A 257 -7.87 -5.41 -4.27
C ALA A 257 -6.48 -5.48 -3.64
N SER A 258 -6.10 -4.43 -2.91
CA SER A 258 -4.80 -4.37 -2.28
C SER A 258 -4.80 -3.58 -0.98
N THR A 259 -3.86 -3.90 -0.09
CA THR A 259 -3.60 -3.11 1.13
C THR A 259 -2.14 -3.24 1.53
N ILE A 260 -1.60 -2.20 2.17
CA ILE A 260 -0.23 -2.22 2.70
C ILE A 260 -0.26 -2.65 4.15
N VAL A 261 0.64 -3.58 4.50
CA VAL A 261 0.97 -3.88 5.89
C VAL A 261 2.48 -3.85 6.04
N ASP A 262 2.97 -2.93 6.86
CA ASP A 262 4.40 -2.61 6.99
C ASP A 262 5.01 -2.20 5.63
N GLU A 263 6.06 -2.88 5.17
CA GLU A 263 6.71 -2.66 3.88
C GLU A 263 6.16 -3.55 2.75
N ASN A 264 5.09 -4.30 3.02
CA ASN A 264 4.57 -5.31 2.12
C ASN A 264 3.21 -4.87 1.58
N TRP A 265 3.11 -4.77 0.25
CA TRP A 265 1.86 -4.50 -0.44
C TRP A 265 1.21 -5.81 -0.88
N TYR A 266 0.11 -6.18 -0.21
CA TYR A 266 -0.64 -7.39 -0.50
C TYR A 266 -1.68 -7.12 -1.57
N ILE A 267 -1.79 -8.01 -2.55
CA ILE A 267 -2.76 -7.94 -3.66
C ILE A 267 -3.49 -9.28 -3.79
N VAL A 268 -4.82 -9.22 -3.89
CA VAL A 268 -5.72 -10.39 -3.87
C VAL A 268 -6.77 -10.27 -4.97
N GLY A 269 -7.06 -11.39 -5.62
CA GLY A 269 -8.11 -11.50 -6.63
C GLY A 269 -7.77 -10.80 -7.94
N GLY A 270 -8.83 -10.35 -8.63
CA GLY A 270 -8.78 -9.86 -10.00
C GLY A 270 -8.66 -10.98 -11.02
N GLY A 271 -8.38 -10.64 -12.27
CA GLY A 271 -8.18 -11.60 -13.35
C GLY A 271 -7.86 -10.97 -14.69
N ASP A 272 -7.65 -11.81 -15.70
CA ASP A 272 -7.22 -11.42 -17.05
C ASP A 272 -8.33 -11.57 -18.12
N ASN A 273 -9.59 -11.47 -17.71
CA ASN A 273 -10.81 -11.81 -18.49
C ASN A 273 -10.95 -13.30 -18.88
N MET A 274 -9.91 -14.12 -18.72
CA MET A 274 -9.97 -15.57 -18.97
C MET A 274 -10.06 -16.37 -17.68
N SER A 275 -9.32 -15.94 -16.65
CA SER A 275 -9.23 -16.61 -15.36
C SER A 275 -9.11 -15.61 -14.22
N GLY A 276 -9.74 -15.93 -13.09
CA GLY A 276 -9.51 -15.21 -11.84
C GLY A 276 -8.16 -15.59 -11.26
N ALA A 277 -7.41 -14.61 -10.75
CA ALA A 277 -6.13 -14.84 -10.12
C ALA A 277 -6.32 -15.53 -8.75
N THR A 278 -5.69 -16.68 -8.57
CA THR A 278 -5.84 -17.48 -7.35
C THR A 278 -4.77 -17.17 -6.31
N GLU A 279 -3.65 -16.59 -6.75
CA GLU A 279 -2.56 -16.18 -5.89
C GLU A 279 -2.85 -14.89 -5.13
N THR A 280 -2.53 -14.91 -3.84
CA THR A 280 -2.29 -13.71 -3.04
C THR A 280 -0.82 -13.36 -3.16
N ILE A 281 -0.52 -12.29 -3.88
CA ILE A 281 0.84 -11.83 -4.14
C ILE A 281 1.21 -10.69 -3.18
N VAL A 282 2.51 -10.55 -2.96
CA VAL A 282 3.07 -9.54 -2.06
C VAL A 282 4.27 -8.89 -2.73
N LEU A 283 4.23 -7.57 -2.88
CA LEU A 283 5.41 -6.77 -3.21
C LEU A 283 6.05 -6.27 -1.93
N ASN A 284 7.30 -6.65 -1.68
CA ASN A 284 8.10 -5.90 -0.73
C ASN A 284 8.53 -4.59 -1.39
N ILE A 285 7.96 -3.47 -0.93
CA ILE A 285 8.06 -2.17 -1.62
C ILE A 285 9.49 -1.65 -1.61
N SER A 286 10.21 -1.77 -0.48
CA SER A 286 11.58 -1.28 -0.35
C SER A 286 12.59 -2.03 -1.22
N LYS A 287 12.32 -3.29 -1.57
CA LYS A 287 13.22 -4.13 -2.39
C LYS A 287 12.72 -4.37 -3.81
N PHE A 288 11.49 -3.98 -4.13
CA PHE A 288 10.79 -4.32 -5.36
C PHE A 288 10.80 -5.83 -5.69
N VAL A 289 10.65 -6.66 -4.65
CA VAL A 289 10.62 -8.13 -4.78
C VAL A 289 9.20 -8.65 -4.60
N TRP A 290 8.68 -9.28 -5.64
CA TRP A 290 7.43 -10.03 -5.62
C TRP A 290 7.60 -11.41 -5.00
N SER A 291 6.62 -11.80 -4.20
CA SER A 291 6.50 -13.14 -3.63
C SER A 291 5.04 -13.56 -3.58
N MET A 292 4.80 -14.87 -3.45
CA MET A 292 3.46 -15.41 -3.25
C MET A 292 3.29 -15.72 -1.77
N ALA A 293 2.28 -15.12 -1.13
CA ALA A 293 1.96 -15.43 0.26
C ALA A 293 1.16 -16.74 0.36
N THR A 294 0.15 -16.89 -0.48
CA THR A 294 -0.72 -18.06 -0.49
C THR A 294 -1.49 -18.16 -1.81
N SER A 295 -2.22 -19.25 -2.00
CA SER A 295 -3.04 -19.49 -3.19
C SER A 295 -4.32 -20.23 -2.83
N VAL A 296 -5.41 -19.90 -3.51
CA VAL A 296 -6.69 -20.60 -3.40
C VAL A 296 -6.94 -21.52 -4.61
N GLY A 297 -8.00 -22.32 -4.56
CA GLY A 297 -8.44 -23.11 -5.71
C GLY A 297 -9.01 -22.25 -6.83
N ASN A 298 -9.10 -22.83 -8.03
CA ASN A 298 -9.78 -22.18 -9.15
C ASN A 298 -11.26 -22.00 -8.85
N ARG A 299 -11.82 -20.81 -9.17
CA ARG A 299 -13.22 -20.43 -8.90
C ARG A 299 -13.59 -20.33 -7.41
N GLU A 300 -12.60 -20.37 -6.50
CA GLU A 300 -12.83 -19.97 -5.12
C GLU A 300 -13.21 -18.48 -5.06
N PRO A 301 -13.99 -18.04 -4.05
CA PRO A 301 -14.46 -16.66 -3.97
C PRO A 301 -13.36 -15.59 -3.96
N LEU A 302 -12.18 -15.91 -3.43
CA LEU A 302 -11.04 -15.00 -3.42
C LEU A 302 -10.38 -14.80 -4.80
N ALA A 303 -10.65 -15.70 -5.75
CA ALA A 303 -10.26 -15.55 -7.16
C ALA A 303 -11.37 -14.84 -7.95
N SER A 304 -11.75 -13.66 -7.47
CA SER A 304 -12.84 -12.85 -8.02
C SER A 304 -12.38 -11.43 -8.34
N GLU A 305 -13.05 -10.80 -9.31
CA GLU A 305 -12.93 -9.37 -9.55
C GLU A 305 -13.89 -8.57 -8.64
N GLY A 306 -13.53 -7.33 -8.36
CA GLY A 306 -14.35 -6.39 -7.60
C GLY A 306 -14.58 -6.79 -6.14
N LEU A 307 -13.70 -7.63 -5.57
CA LEU A 307 -13.61 -7.81 -4.13
C LEU A 307 -12.91 -6.62 -3.49
N THR A 308 -12.92 -6.53 -2.17
CA THR A 308 -12.16 -5.52 -1.41
C THR A 308 -11.17 -6.18 -0.46
N LEU A 309 -10.15 -5.42 -0.06
CA LEU A 309 -9.11 -5.88 0.87
C LEU A 309 -8.74 -4.75 1.81
N CYS A 310 -8.88 -4.99 3.12
CA CYS A 310 -8.44 -4.09 4.18
C CYS A 310 -7.45 -4.80 5.09
N SER A 311 -6.70 -4.04 5.89
CA SER A 311 -5.89 -4.58 6.97
C SER A 311 -6.36 -4.03 8.32
N THR A 312 -6.18 -4.83 9.37
CA THR A 312 -6.46 -4.42 10.74
C THR A 312 -5.54 -5.15 11.71
N MET A 313 -5.44 -4.64 12.94
CA MET A 313 -4.75 -5.30 14.03
C MET A 313 -5.75 -5.62 15.13
N ILE A 314 -5.89 -6.90 15.47
CA ILE A 314 -6.78 -7.36 16.54
C ILE A 314 -5.94 -8.23 17.46
N ASP A 315 -5.95 -7.91 18.75
CA ASP A 315 -5.23 -8.64 19.80
C ASP A 315 -3.72 -8.84 19.52
N GLY A 316 -3.10 -7.84 18.87
CA GLY A 316 -1.68 -7.83 18.52
C GLY A 316 -1.33 -8.57 17.23
N GLU A 317 -2.31 -9.17 16.55
CA GLU A 317 -2.12 -9.91 15.30
C GLU A 317 -2.55 -9.07 14.10
N LYS A 318 -1.73 -9.08 13.04
CA LYS A 318 -2.02 -8.36 11.80
C LYS A 318 -2.85 -9.23 10.87
N LEU A 319 -4.01 -8.74 10.48
CA LEU A 319 -4.99 -9.47 9.68
C LEU A 319 -5.24 -8.75 8.37
N LEU A 320 -5.38 -9.53 7.30
CA LEU A 320 -6.00 -9.10 6.06
C LEU A 320 -7.46 -9.54 6.06
N ILE A 321 -8.35 -8.66 5.64
CA ILE A 321 -9.78 -8.91 5.54
C ILE A 321 -10.20 -8.70 4.09
N ALA A 322 -10.74 -9.74 3.46
CA ALA A 322 -11.30 -9.65 2.11
C ALA A 322 -12.81 -9.90 2.13
N PHE A 323 -13.55 -9.16 1.31
CA PHE A 323 -15.01 -9.26 1.25
C PHE A 323 -15.54 -9.10 -0.18
N GLY A 324 -16.58 -9.89 -0.48
CA GLY A 324 -17.33 -9.80 -1.74
C GLY A 324 -16.58 -10.30 -2.97
N GLY A 325 -16.94 -9.76 -4.12
CA GLY A 325 -16.38 -10.14 -5.42
C GLY A 325 -17.34 -10.94 -6.29
N TYR A 326 -16.98 -11.05 -7.57
CA TYR A 326 -17.69 -11.82 -8.58
C TYR A 326 -16.72 -12.67 -9.42
N ASN A 327 -17.04 -13.95 -9.60
CA ASN A 327 -16.33 -14.86 -10.53
C ASN A 327 -17.31 -15.75 -11.32
N GLY A 328 -18.50 -15.21 -11.62
CA GLY A 328 -19.67 -15.97 -12.06
C GLY A 328 -20.69 -16.20 -10.95
N LYS A 329 -20.27 -16.10 -9.68
CA LYS A 329 -21.13 -16.03 -8.50
C LYS A 329 -20.73 -14.84 -7.64
N TYR A 330 -21.72 -14.13 -7.10
CA TYR A 330 -21.49 -13.07 -6.11
C TYR A 330 -21.17 -13.69 -4.76
N ASN A 331 -20.21 -13.12 -4.03
CA ASN A 331 -19.85 -13.53 -2.68
C ASN A 331 -20.23 -12.48 -1.61
N ASN A 332 -20.44 -12.93 -0.37
CA ASN A 332 -20.68 -12.12 0.84
C ASN A 332 -20.02 -12.73 2.09
N GLU A 333 -19.05 -13.61 1.90
CA GLU A 333 -18.26 -14.16 2.99
C GLU A 333 -17.16 -13.18 3.38
N VAL A 334 -16.79 -13.19 4.66
CA VAL A 334 -15.67 -12.40 5.18
C VAL A 334 -14.48 -13.32 5.29
N PHE A 335 -13.49 -13.14 4.42
CA PHE A 335 -12.26 -13.91 4.47
C PHE A 335 -11.22 -13.19 5.31
N VAL A 336 -10.51 -13.96 6.13
CA VAL A 336 -9.45 -13.46 7.00
C VAL A 336 -8.17 -14.24 6.73
N LEU A 337 -7.05 -13.52 6.69
CA LEU A 337 -5.73 -14.11 6.66
C LEU A 337 -4.89 -13.51 7.78
N LYS A 338 -4.32 -14.38 8.61
CA LYS A 338 -3.38 -13.99 9.66
C LYS A 338 -1.98 -13.89 9.06
N ILE A 339 -1.40 -12.68 9.06
CA ILE A 339 -0.09 -12.44 8.46
C ILE A 339 0.99 -13.01 9.37
N LYS A 340 1.91 -13.79 8.81
CA LYS A 340 3.07 -14.25 9.57
C LYS A 340 3.92 -13.08 10.07
N PRO A 341 4.19 -12.97 11.39
CA PRO A 341 5.13 -11.98 11.89
C PRO A 341 6.49 -12.25 11.26
N LYS A 342 7.13 -11.19 10.72
CA LYS A 342 8.55 -11.29 10.38
C LYS A 342 9.30 -11.60 11.68
N GLU A 343 10.06 -12.69 11.70
CA GLU A 343 11.03 -12.86 12.78
C GLU A 343 11.90 -11.60 12.82
N PRO A 344 12.13 -11.00 14.00
CA PRO A 344 13.10 -9.92 14.10
C PRO A 344 14.38 -10.45 13.47
N ILE A 345 14.93 -9.70 12.53
CA ILE A 345 16.13 -10.06 11.78
C ILE A 345 17.18 -10.42 12.83
N ARG A 346 17.43 -11.71 13.06
CA ARG A 346 18.58 -12.10 13.86
C ARG A 346 19.79 -11.70 13.04
N PRO A 347 20.66 -10.81 13.54
CA PRO A 347 21.86 -10.44 12.79
C PRO A 347 22.63 -11.71 12.46
N ARG A 348 23.14 -11.80 11.22
CA ARG A 348 23.83 -12.96 10.64
C ARG A 348 25.07 -13.45 11.43
N LEU A 349 25.40 -12.84 12.57
CA LEU A 349 26.50 -13.25 13.44
C LEU A 349 26.25 -14.55 14.23
N LEU A 350 24.99 -15.01 14.36
CA LEU A 350 24.66 -16.22 15.13
C LEU A 350 24.61 -17.51 14.29
N GLN A 351 24.92 -17.46 12.99
CA GLN A 351 24.97 -18.65 12.13
C GLN A 351 26.36 -19.32 12.11
N SER A 352 27.27 -18.99 13.02
CA SER A 352 28.49 -19.79 13.18
C SER A 352 28.22 -20.95 14.16
N PRO A 353 28.64 -22.19 13.83
CA PRO A 353 28.55 -23.33 14.75
C PRO A 353 29.21 -23.06 16.12
N ALA A 354 30.23 -22.20 16.14
CA ALA A 354 30.91 -21.77 17.36
C ALA A 354 30.04 -20.90 18.27
N ALA A 355 29.27 -19.97 17.71
CA ALA A 355 28.34 -19.13 18.49
C ALA A 355 27.17 -19.95 19.05
N ALA A 356 26.66 -20.93 18.30
CA ALA A 356 25.62 -21.85 18.78
C ALA A 356 26.13 -22.74 19.93
N ALA A 357 27.36 -23.25 19.84
CA ALA A 357 27.97 -24.05 20.91
C ALA A 357 28.24 -23.23 22.19
N ALA A 358 28.65 -21.97 22.05
CA ALA A 358 28.83 -21.07 23.18
C ALA A 358 27.50 -20.76 23.89
N ALA A 359 26.43 -20.48 23.12
CA ALA A 359 25.10 -20.26 23.67
C ALA A 359 24.54 -21.49 24.40
N ALA A 360 24.71 -22.69 23.83
CA ALA A 360 24.30 -23.94 24.48
C ALA A 360 25.05 -24.20 25.80
N SER A 361 26.33 -23.83 25.86
CA SER A 361 27.17 -23.98 27.06
C SER A 361 26.73 -23.05 28.20
N VAL A 362 26.34 -21.82 27.87
CA VAL A 362 25.82 -20.85 28.85
C VAL A 362 24.46 -21.30 29.39
N THR A 363 23.56 -21.78 28.53
CA THR A 363 22.26 -22.31 28.95
C THR A 363 22.41 -23.53 29.88
N ALA A 364 23.37 -24.42 29.60
CA ALA A 364 23.67 -25.56 30.47
C ALA A 364 24.22 -25.10 31.85
N ALA A 365 25.04 -24.06 31.89
CA ALA A 365 25.55 -23.51 33.16
C ALA A 365 24.44 -22.89 34.02
N TYR A 366 23.49 -22.18 33.41
CA TYR A 366 22.33 -21.63 34.13
C TYR A 366 21.37 -22.70 34.65
N ALA A 367 21.18 -23.80 33.93
CA ALA A 367 20.35 -24.93 34.38
C ALA A 367 20.93 -25.65 35.61
N ILE A 368 22.26 -25.70 35.75
CA ILE A 368 22.93 -26.28 36.92
C ILE A 368 22.74 -25.41 38.17
N ILE A 369 22.76 -24.08 38.01
CA ILE A 369 22.55 -23.12 39.10
C ILE A 369 21.11 -23.20 39.62
N ALA A 370 20.13 -23.32 38.73
CA ALA A 370 18.73 -23.49 39.12
C ALA A 370 18.47 -24.80 39.88
N ALA A 371 19.17 -25.89 39.53
CA ALA A 371 19.06 -27.17 40.22
C ALA A 371 19.72 -27.20 41.61
N THR A 372 20.63 -26.26 41.91
CA THR A 372 21.26 -26.15 43.23
C THR A 372 20.40 -25.42 44.27
N ASP A 373 19.45 -24.58 43.84
CA ASP A 373 18.57 -23.82 44.76
C ASP A 373 17.41 -24.66 45.32
N GLU A 374 16.99 -25.73 44.66
CA GLU A 374 15.89 -26.58 45.13
C GLU A 374 16.26 -27.51 46.31
N LYS A 375 17.55 -27.65 46.66
CA LYS A 375 18.00 -28.57 47.73
C LYS A 375 18.05 -27.98 49.15
N ASN A 376 17.75 -26.69 49.34
CA ASN A 376 17.99 -26.01 50.61
C ASN A 376 16.75 -25.65 51.47
N ASN A 377 15.55 -26.19 51.18
CA ASN A 377 14.40 -26.01 52.06
C ASN A 377 13.79 -27.34 52.50
N SER A 378 14.32 -27.89 53.61
CA SER A 378 13.65 -28.92 54.42
C SER A 378 13.65 -28.49 55.88
N SER A 379 12.58 -28.84 56.63
CA SER A 379 12.30 -28.60 58.07
C SER A 379 11.36 -27.40 58.32
N LYS A 380 10.22 -27.45 59.03
CA LYS A 380 9.76 -28.25 60.19
C LYS A 380 8.22 -28.32 60.22
N ASN A 381 7.66 -29.48 60.56
CA ASN A 381 6.31 -29.64 61.12
C ASN A 381 6.40 -29.53 62.65
N ILE A 382 5.47 -28.82 63.29
CA ILE A 382 5.10 -28.99 64.71
C ILE A 382 3.58 -28.84 64.82
N ASP A 383 2.95 -29.89 65.34
CA ASP A 383 1.56 -29.93 65.80
C ASP A 383 1.37 -29.00 67.01
N ASP A 384 0.21 -28.35 67.13
CA ASP A 384 -0.50 -28.44 68.41
C ASP A 384 -2.00 -28.11 68.33
N SER A 385 -2.67 -28.58 69.36
CA SER A 385 -4.08 -28.91 69.45
C SER A 385 -4.94 -27.87 70.19
N ASN A 386 -6.24 -27.86 69.83
CA ASN A 386 -7.44 -27.53 70.61
C ASN A 386 -7.53 -26.25 71.47
N SER A 387 -8.52 -25.39 71.17
CA SER A 387 -9.48 -24.91 72.17
C SER A 387 -10.76 -24.35 71.52
N LYS A 388 -11.91 -24.89 71.92
CA LYS A 388 -13.26 -24.36 71.63
C LYS A 388 -13.53 -23.12 72.49
N SER A 389 -14.05 -22.05 71.90
CA SER A 389 -15.23 -21.31 72.40
C SER A 389 -15.58 -20.12 71.50
N ASN A 390 -16.87 -20.03 71.16
CA ASN A 390 -17.62 -18.82 70.79
C ASN A 390 -17.01 -17.89 69.74
N HIS A 391 -17.50 -17.93 68.49
CA HIS A 391 -17.76 -16.75 67.64
C HIS A 391 -18.21 -17.17 66.23
N GLU A 392 -19.48 -17.56 66.05
CA GLU A 392 -20.03 -17.84 64.71
C GLU A 392 -20.13 -16.59 63.82
N SER A 393 -20.01 -15.37 64.37
CA SER A 393 -19.96 -14.13 63.57
C SER A 393 -18.54 -13.73 63.16
N ALA A 394 -17.51 -13.97 63.98
CA ALA A 394 -16.13 -13.61 63.64
C ALA A 394 -15.48 -14.66 62.73
N GLN A 395 -15.92 -15.92 62.79
CA GLN A 395 -15.40 -17.00 61.93
C GLN A 395 -15.69 -16.73 60.45
N ASN A 396 -16.91 -16.31 60.12
CA ASN A 396 -17.33 -15.98 58.75
C ASN A 396 -16.53 -14.78 58.17
N ASP A 397 -16.30 -13.74 58.97
CA ASP A 397 -15.48 -12.60 58.55
C ASP A 397 -14.01 -13.02 58.40
N THR A 398 -13.47 -13.85 59.29
CA THR A 398 -12.08 -14.34 59.16
C THR A 398 -11.89 -15.27 57.97
N ASP A 399 -12.89 -16.09 57.62
CA ASP A 399 -12.80 -17.00 56.49
C ASP A 399 -13.05 -16.27 55.15
N SER A 400 -13.90 -15.22 55.15
CA SER A 400 -14.02 -14.26 54.04
C SER A 400 -12.72 -13.49 53.81
N LEU A 401 -12.11 -12.93 54.86
CA LEU A 401 -10.83 -12.23 54.79
C LEU A 401 -9.67 -13.18 54.39
N LYS A 402 -9.70 -14.45 54.79
CA LYS A 402 -8.76 -15.47 54.29
C LYS A 402 -8.94 -15.77 52.81
N ALA A 403 -10.18 -15.77 52.31
CA ALA A 403 -10.47 -15.94 50.90
C ALA A 403 -9.98 -14.72 50.08
N GLU A 404 -10.27 -13.50 50.53
CA GLU A 404 -9.78 -12.27 49.90
C GLU A 404 -8.25 -12.17 49.92
N THR A 405 -7.61 -12.50 51.04
CA THR A 405 -6.14 -12.50 51.12
C THR A 405 -5.51 -13.57 50.22
N LYS A 406 -6.19 -14.69 49.97
CA LYS A 406 -5.74 -15.70 49.00
C LYS A 406 -5.83 -15.18 47.57
N ILE A 407 -6.92 -14.50 47.21
CA ILE A 407 -7.11 -13.86 45.89
C ILE A 407 -6.07 -12.76 45.67
N LEU A 408 -5.87 -11.88 46.65
CA LEU A 408 -4.87 -10.80 46.58
C LEU A 408 -3.45 -11.35 46.44
N LYS A 409 -3.11 -12.45 47.14
CA LYS A 409 -1.81 -13.11 46.96
C LYS A 409 -1.63 -13.67 45.55
N SER A 410 -2.68 -14.26 44.95
CA SER A 410 -2.64 -14.70 43.54
C SER A 410 -2.41 -13.53 42.60
N ARG A 411 -3.16 -12.44 42.79
CA ARG A 411 -3.04 -11.21 41.98
C ARG A 411 -1.64 -10.59 42.06
N ILE A 412 -1.00 -10.61 43.24
CA ILE A 412 0.37 -10.13 43.42
C ILE A 412 1.38 -10.98 42.66
N VAL A 413 1.18 -12.30 42.59
CA VAL A 413 2.02 -13.20 41.79
C VAL A 413 1.84 -12.89 40.30
N GLU A 414 0.60 -12.77 39.82
CA GLU A 414 0.29 -12.39 38.43
C GLU A 414 0.94 -11.06 38.03
N VAL A 415 0.81 -10.02 38.86
CA VAL A 415 1.42 -8.70 38.61
C VAL A 415 2.95 -8.77 38.64
N ARG A 416 3.54 -9.62 39.50
CA ARG A 416 5.00 -9.80 39.53
C ARG A 416 5.51 -10.51 38.27
N ASP A 417 4.76 -11.48 37.77
CA ASP A 417 5.07 -12.17 36.51
C ASP A 417 4.93 -11.22 35.32
N GLU A 418 3.87 -10.40 35.30
CA GLU A 418 3.67 -9.38 34.26
C GLU A 418 4.79 -8.34 34.29
N LYS A 419 5.17 -7.84 35.47
CA LYS A 419 6.33 -6.95 35.62
C LYS A 419 7.61 -7.57 35.08
N SER A 420 7.84 -8.86 35.35
CA SER A 420 9.02 -9.57 34.88
C SER A 420 9.03 -9.74 33.36
N ARG A 421 7.85 -9.99 32.75
CA ARG A 421 7.68 -10.02 31.29
C ARG A 421 7.92 -8.66 30.64
N ILE A 422 7.37 -7.59 31.23
CA ILE A 422 7.58 -6.22 30.75
C ILE A 422 9.06 -5.84 30.86
N GLN A 423 9.73 -6.18 31.95
CA GLN A 423 11.15 -5.92 32.12
C GLN A 423 11.98 -6.64 31.06
N ALA A 424 11.71 -7.92 30.80
CA ALA A 424 12.38 -8.67 29.74
C ALA A 424 12.16 -8.03 28.36
N ARG A 425 10.96 -7.50 28.09
CA ARG A 425 10.66 -6.81 26.84
C ARG A 425 11.38 -5.46 26.72
N ILE A 426 11.53 -4.72 27.81
CA ILE A 426 12.32 -3.48 27.85
C ILE A 426 13.79 -3.78 27.55
N ASP A 427 14.34 -4.84 28.14
CA ASP A 427 15.73 -5.22 27.92
C ASP A 427 15.98 -5.67 26.46
N GLU A 428 15.04 -6.42 25.87
CA GLU A 428 15.07 -6.79 24.45
C GLU A 428 15.00 -5.55 23.53
N LEU A 429 14.12 -4.60 23.84
CA LEU A 429 13.99 -3.34 23.09
C LEU A 429 15.26 -2.49 23.21
N ASN A 430 15.88 -2.44 24.38
CA ASN A 430 17.13 -1.71 24.58
C ASN A 430 18.26 -2.32 23.74
N ILE A 431 18.38 -3.65 23.70
CA ILE A 431 19.36 -4.34 22.85
C ILE A 431 19.12 -3.98 21.38
N SER A 432 17.88 -4.12 20.90
CA SER A 432 17.51 -3.79 19.53
C SER A 432 17.80 -2.32 19.18
N HIS A 433 17.51 -1.38 20.10
CA HIS A 433 17.81 0.03 19.92
C HIS A 433 19.33 0.28 19.79
N THR A 434 20.16 -0.40 20.60
CA THR A 434 21.62 -0.28 20.48
C THR A 434 22.16 -0.84 19.16
N GLU A 435 21.52 -1.88 18.61
CA GLU A 435 21.89 -2.44 17.30
C GLU A 435 21.50 -1.47 16.17
N LEU A 436 20.28 -0.94 16.20
CA LEU A 436 19.82 0.07 15.23
C LEU A 436 20.70 1.33 15.24
N LEU A 437 21.18 1.78 16.40
CA LEU A 437 22.12 2.91 16.48
C LEU A 437 23.46 2.60 15.78
N LYS A 438 23.96 1.36 15.86
CA LYS A 438 25.18 0.96 15.15
C LYS A 438 24.94 0.89 13.64
N GLU A 439 23.80 0.38 13.21
CA GLU A 439 23.41 0.37 11.80
C GLU A 439 23.27 1.79 11.24
N LEU A 440 22.60 2.69 11.97
CA LEU A 440 22.49 4.11 11.62
C LEU A 440 23.87 4.73 11.42
N GLN A 441 24.80 4.50 12.34
CA GLN A 441 26.17 5.03 12.23
C GLN A 441 26.92 4.46 11.02
N SER A 442 26.70 3.18 10.70
CA SER A 442 27.24 2.55 9.49
C SER A 442 26.67 3.18 8.22
N VAL A 443 25.35 3.39 8.15
CA VAL A 443 24.69 4.02 7.01
C VAL A 443 25.14 5.47 6.84
N GLN A 444 25.27 6.24 7.92
CA GLN A 444 25.83 7.60 7.88
C GLN A 444 27.26 7.62 7.32
N SER A 445 28.08 6.64 7.68
CA SER A 445 29.45 6.51 7.15
C SER A 445 29.46 6.17 5.66
N GLN A 446 28.56 5.28 5.21
CA GLN A 446 28.39 4.95 3.79
C GLN A 446 27.87 6.14 2.99
N LEU A 447 26.89 6.87 3.53
CA LEU A 447 26.34 8.08 2.90
C LEU A 447 27.44 9.14 2.72
N ALA A 448 28.27 9.38 3.74
CA ALA A 448 29.40 10.30 3.63
C ALA A 448 30.40 9.89 2.55
N ALA A 449 30.66 8.58 2.40
CA ALA A 449 31.54 8.05 1.36
C ALA A 449 30.95 8.24 -0.05
N GLU A 450 29.65 8.00 -0.23
CA GLU A 450 28.98 8.23 -1.52
C GLU A 450 28.82 9.72 -1.84
N SER A 451 28.54 10.59 -0.86
CA SER A 451 28.57 12.05 -1.07
C SER A 451 29.94 12.53 -1.54
N ALA A 452 31.04 11.99 -0.98
CA ALA A 452 32.39 12.31 -1.43
C ALA A 452 32.65 11.80 -2.86
N ARG A 453 32.09 10.63 -3.23
CA ARG A 453 32.17 10.08 -4.57
C ARG A 453 31.42 10.92 -5.59
N CYS A 454 30.21 11.37 -5.26
CA CYS A 454 29.40 12.27 -6.08
C CYS A 454 30.15 13.59 -6.35
N LEU A 455 30.70 14.21 -5.30
CA LEU A 455 31.48 15.45 -5.45
C LEU A 455 32.70 15.26 -6.36
N LYS A 456 33.37 14.10 -6.27
CA LYS A 456 34.47 13.76 -7.20
C LYS A 456 33.98 13.60 -8.64
N LEU A 457 32.84 12.96 -8.86
CA LEU A 457 32.26 12.84 -10.20
C LEU A 457 31.84 14.20 -10.78
N GLU A 458 31.27 15.08 -9.97
CA GLU A 458 30.93 16.45 -10.38
C GLU A 458 32.17 17.23 -10.83
N THR A 459 33.29 17.13 -10.09
CA THR A 459 34.55 17.77 -10.50
C THR A 459 35.08 17.20 -11.83
N ASN A 460 34.95 15.89 -12.05
CA ASN A 460 35.34 15.27 -13.31
C ASN A 460 34.45 15.73 -14.47
N ILE A 461 33.13 15.83 -14.26
CA ILE A 461 32.18 16.32 -15.26
C ILE A 461 32.50 17.78 -15.61
N ALA A 462 32.75 18.64 -14.62
CA ALA A 462 33.14 20.03 -14.86
C ALA A 462 34.45 20.14 -15.66
N GLN A 463 35.43 19.27 -15.39
CA GLN A 463 36.69 19.23 -16.14
C GLN A 463 36.46 18.77 -17.59
N ILE A 464 35.63 17.76 -17.82
CA ILE A 464 35.26 17.30 -19.17
C ILE A 464 34.53 18.41 -19.92
N GLN A 465 33.56 19.08 -19.30
CA GLN A 465 32.85 20.21 -19.91
C GLN A 465 33.81 21.35 -20.30
N LYS A 466 34.77 21.69 -19.44
CA LYS A 466 35.80 22.68 -19.77
C LYS A 466 36.66 22.25 -20.97
N SER A 467 37.02 20.96 -21.05
CA SER A 467 37.78 20.42 -22.19
C SER A 467 36.99 20.47 -23.50
N LEU A 468 35.68 20.21 -23.45
CA LEU A 468 34.79 20.27 -24.61
C LEU A 468 34.69 21.69 -25.18
N VAL A 469 34.60 22.70 -24.31
CA VAL A 469 34.60 24.12 -24.72
C VAL A 469 35.93 24.52 -25.36
N SER A 470 37.05 24.03 -24.84
CA SER A 470 38.35 24.29 -25.48
C SER A 470 38.48 23.60 -26.85
N PHE A 471 37.88 22.42 -27.01
CA PHE A 471 37.89 21.68 -28.26
C PHE A 471 37.06 22.38 -29.34
N SER A 472 35.86 22.88 -29.02
CA SER A 472 35.04 23.64 -29.98
C SER A 472 35.72 24.94 -30.43
N SER A 473 36.48 25.59 -29.55
CA SER A 473 37.30 26.74 -29.92
C SER A 473 38.40 26.38 -30.92
N LEU A 474 39.05 25.22 -30.74
CA LEU A 474 40.08 24.73 -31.67
C LEU A 474 39.48 24.32 -33.01
N GLU A 475 38.29 23.72 -33.03
CA GLU A 475 37.58 23.40 -34.27
C GLU A 475 37.26 24.66 -35.07
N ASN A 476 36.77 25.72 -34.44
CA ASN A 476 36.52 27.00 -35.09
C ASN A 476 37.79 27.62 -35.69
N GLU A 477 38.90 27.58 -34.96
CA GLU A 477 40.19 28.08 -35.45
C GLU A 477 40.69 27.27 -36.65
N LEU A 478 40.49 25.95 -36.62
CA LEU A 478 40.85 25.05 -37.72
C LEU A 478 40.00 25.30 -38.97
N GLU A 479 38.71 25.60 -38.83
CA GLU A 479 37.84 26.01 -39.94
C GLU A 479 38.29 27.32 -40.59
N VAL A 480 38.65 28.32 -39.78
CA VAL A 480 39.18 29.60 -40.28
C VAL A 480 40.47 29.38 -41.07
N LEU A 481 41.40 28.57 -40.56
CA LEU A 481 42.65 28.24 -41.24
C LEU A 481 42.41 27.47 -42.55
N ARG A 482 41.44 26.55 -42.58
CA ARG A 482 41.02 25.88 -43.83
C ARG A 482 40.48 26.87 -44.85
N HIS A 483 39.69 27.84 -44.42
CA HIS A 483 39.16 28.87 -45.31
C HIS A 483 40.27 29.76 -45.88
N GLN A 484 41.21 30.22 -45.04
CA GLN A 484 42.37 30.99 -45.48
C GLN A 484 43.26 30.22 -46.46
N LYS A 485 43.48 28.92 -46.20
CA LYS A 485 44.23 28.05 -47.11
C LYS A 485 43.56 27.96 -48.48
N SER A 486 42.24 27.77 -48.51
CA SER A 486 41.46 27.71 -49.75
C SER A 486 41.53 29.02 -50.53
N GLN A 487 41.45 30.17 -49.85
CA GLN A 487 41.61 31.49 -50.48
C GLN A 487 43.00 31.67 -51.09
N MET A 488 44.07 31.31 -50.37
CA MET A 488 45.44 31.37 -50.92
C MET A 488 45.62 30.43 -52.12
N GLU A 489 45.08 29.20 -52.06
CA GLU A 489 45.12 28.28 -53.19
C GLU A 489 44.40 28.87 -54.40
N GLN A 490 43.23 29.48 -54.20
CA GLN A 490 42.48 30.15 -55.26
C GLN A 490 43.25 31.35 -55.86
N GLU A 491 43.84 32.19 -55.02
CA GLU A 491 44.68 33.31 -55.46
C GLU A 491 45.91 32.84 -56.24
N THR A 492 46.55 31.73 -55.83
CA THR A 492 47.67 31.15 -56.59
C THR A 492 47.23 30.63 -57.95
N VAL A 493 46.06 29.98 -58.04
CA VAL A 493 45.49 29.50 -59.30
C VAL A 493 45.12 30.66 -60.22
N ASP A 494 44.54 31.73 -59.69
CA ASP A 494 44.14 32.90 -60.45
C ASP A 494 45.36 33.73 -60.90
N ALA A 495 46.41 33.84 -60.08
CA ALA A 495 47.70 34.40 -60.48
C ALA A 495 48.37 33.57 -61.60
N GLN A 496 48.20 32.25 -61.59
CA GLN A 496 48.71 31.36 -62.64
C GLN A 496 47.91 31.50 -63.95
N LYS A 497 46.58 31.69 -63.87
CA LYS A 497 45.72 31.98 -65.02
C LYS A 497 45.98 33.35 -65.65
N GLN A 498 46.24 34.39 -64.85
CA GLN A 498 46.59 35.71 -65.39
C GLN A 498 47.96 35.73 -66.08
N ARG A 499 48.90 34.87 -65.66
CA ARG A 499 50.17 34.68 -66.39
C ARG A 499 50.00 33.93 -67.72
N SER A 500 48.95 33.11 -67.89
CA SER A 500 48.68 32.39 -69.14
C SER A 500 47.68 33.08 -70.09
N GLY A 501 46.95 34.10 -69.64
CA GLY A 501 45.90 34.78 -70.41
C GLY A 501 46.37 35.78 -71.48
N GLY A 502 47.68 35.96 -71.69
CA GLY A 502 48.25 36.88 -72.67
C GLY A 502 48.52 36.29 -74.06
N VAL A 503 48.19 35.02 -74.29
CA VAL A 503 48.51 34.32 -75.55
C VAL A 503 47.28 33.51 -75.92
N TRP A 504 46.42 34.02 -76.80
CA TRP A 504 45.50 33.30 -77.71
C TRP A 504 44.45 34.28 -78.23
N GLN A 505 44.89 35.20 -79.11
CA GLN A 505 43.98 35.95 -79.96
C GLN A 505 44.66 36.12 -81.31
N TRP A 506 44.51 35.15 -82.21
CA TRP A 506 44.53 35.26 -83.68
C TRP A 506 44.22 33.87 -84.29
N LEU A 507 43.46 33.88 -85.41
CA LEU A 507 43.01 32.73 -86.24
C LEU A 507 41.83 31.97 -85.62
N SER A 508 40.63 31.85 -86.19
CA SER A 508 40.03 31.99 -87.54
C SER A 508 38.49 31.97 -87.32
N GLY A 509 37.60 32.69 -87.98
CA GLY A 509 37.52 33.04 -89.39
C GLY A 509 36.60 32.07 -90.15
N THR A 510 35.28 32.35 -90.17
CA THR A 510 34.22 31.92 -91.15
C THR A 510 33.93 30.39 -91.28
N THR A 511 32.72 29.85 -91.48
CA THR A 511 31.44 30.31 -92.06
C THR A 511 30.33 29.26 -91.81
N GLN A 512 29.09 29.75 -91.70
CA GLN A 512 27.79 29.24 -92.21
C GLN A 512 27.09 27.96 -91.70
N ASN A 513 25.79 28.21 -91.43
CA ASN A 513 24.59 27.42 -91.73
C ASN A 513 24.33 26.14 -90.92
N SER A 514 23.10 25.73 -90.58
CA SER A 514 21.72 26.28 -90.54
C SER A 514 20.83 25.06 -90.20
N GLU A 515 19.80 25.24 -89.38
CA GLU A 515 18.59 24.36 -89.22
C GLU A 515 18.85 22.93 -88.66
N GLN A 516 18.10 22.38 -87.71
CA GLN A 516 16.70 22.51 -87.24
C GLN A 516 16.63 22.42 -85.72
#